data_AF-A0A1Q7N2N0-F1
#
_entry.id   AF-A0A1Q7N2N0-F1
#
_cell.length_a   1.000
_cell.length_b   1.000
_cell.length_c   1.000
_cell.angle_alpha   90.00
_cell.angle_beta   90.00
_cell.angle_gamma   90.00
#
_symmetry.space_group_name_H-M   'P 1'
#
loop_
_entity.id
_entity.type
_entity.pdbx_description
1 polymer ?
#
loop_
_entity_poly.entity_id
_entity_poly.type
_entity_poly.pdbx_seq_one_letter_code
_entity_poly.pdbx_strand_id
1 'polypeptide(L)'
;MRDPVHVGFELFTKDHTGVLASIAGFTAVALEHARYVTWLEGENLRLNEVINVEHGMIGESLRMREVYQFIGRAGPTDRPVLITGETGTGKDLAARAIHQNSP
;
A
#
# COMPACT_ATOMS: atom_id res chain seq x y z
N MET A 1 51.33 50.08 12.49
CA MET A 1 51.61 49.23 11.32
C MET A 1 51.54 47.76 11.76
N ARG A 2 50.36 47.13 11.60
CA ARG A 2 50.10 45.67 11.60
C ARG A 2 48.62 45.48 11.23
N ASP A 3 48.37 44.82 10.11
CA ASP A 3 47.04 44.58 9.51
C ASP A 3 46.15 43.65 10.35
N PRO A 4 44.83 43.86 10.40
CA PRO A 4 43.89 42.83 10.81
C PRO A 4 43.39 42.04 9.60
N VAL A 5 43.59 40.73 9.67
CA VAL A 5 43.13 39.71 8.73
C VAL A 5 41.60 39.79 8.56
N HIS A 6 41.11 40.20 7.39
CA HIS A 6 39.73 39.96 6.97
C HIS A 6 39.64 38.55 6.37
N VAL A 7 39.32 37.55 7.19
CA VAL A 7 38.80 36.27 6.69
C VAL A 7 37.31 36.47 6.40
N GLY A 8 37.02 37.03 5.23
CA GLY A 8 35.65 37.15 4.75
C GLY A 8 35.11 35.78 4.35
N PHE A 9 34.13 35.27 5.07
CA PHE A 9 33.25 34.21 4.57
C PHE A 9 32.44 34.79 3.40
N GLU A 10 32.89 34.62 2.16
CA GLU A 10 32.08 34.86 0.97
C GLU A 10 31.00 33.77 0.86
N LEU A 11 29.97 33.87 1.69
CA LEU A 11 28.79 33.03 1.61
C LEU A 11 27.90 33.58 0.47
N PHE A 12 28.05 32.94 -0.70
CA PHE A 12 27.23 33.08 -1.90
C PHE A 12 27.34 34.41 -2.68
N THR A 13 27.97 34.35 -3.85
CA THR A 13 27.99 35.44 -4.85
C THR A 13 26.70 35.45 -5.68
N LYS A 14 26.43 36.53 -6.43
CA LYS A 14 25.23 36.66 -7.29
C LYS A 14 25.12 35.52 -8.30
N ASP A 15 26.23 34.96 -8.76
CA ASP A 15 26.26 33.84 -9.71
C ASP A 15 25.72 32.53 -9.09
N HIS A 16 25.79 32.38 -7.76
CA HIS A 16 25.26 31.20 -7.06
C HIS A 16 23.74 31.22 -6.89
N THR A 17 23.09 32.38 -7.09
CA THR A 17 21.63 32.52 -6.92
C THR A 17 20.83 31.74 -7.95
N GLY A 18 21.34 31.63 -9.19
CA GLY A 18 20.70 30.85 -10.25
C GLY A 18 20.71 29.34 -9.94
N VAL A 19 21.84 28.82 -9.47
CA VAL A 19 21.99 27.42 -9.07
C VAL A 19 21.06 27.09 -7.89
N LEU A 20 21.00 27.98 -6.89
CA LEU A 20 20.10 27.83 -5.75
C LEU A 20 18.63 27.85 -6.16
N ALA A 21 18.24 28.73 -7.08
CA ALA A 21 16.88 28.79 -7.60
C ALA A 21 16.50 27.51 -8.37
N SER A 22 17.41 26.95 -9.17
CA SER A 22 17.19 25.67 -9.85
C SER A 22 17.06 24.51 -8.85
N ILE A 23 17.95 24.41 -7.87
CA ILE A 23 17.88 23.38 -6.82
C ILE A 23 16.58 23.53 -6.02
N ALA A 24 16.20 24.74 -5.64
CA ALA A 24 14.95 25.01 -4.94
C ALA A 24 13.72 24.59 -5.76
N GLY A 25 13.73 24.87 -7.07
CA GLY A 25 12.67 24.43 -7.98
C GLY A 25 12.57 22.90 -8.08
N PHE A 26 13.69 22.21 -8.31
CA PHE A 26 13.72 20.75 -8.39
C PHE A 26 13.34 20.07 -7.07
N THR A 27 13.84 20.59 -5.94
CA THR A 27 13.50 20.06 -4.61
C THR A 27 12.04 20.28 -4.26
N ALA A 28 11.45 21.42 -4.62
CA ALA A 28 10.02 21.67 -4.41
C ALA A 28 9.14 20.65 -5.15
N VAL A 29 9.42 20.41 -6.44
CA VAL A 29 8.69 19.42 -7.25
C VAL A 29 8.91 18.00 -6.72
N ALA A 30 10.16 17.64 -6.41
CA ALA A 30 10.47 16.31 -5.86
C ALA A 30 9.78 16.07 -4.51
N LEU A 31 9.71 17.08 -3.66
CA LEU A 31 9.02 17.01 -2.38
C LEU A 31 7.49 16.89 -2.54
N GLU A 32 6.90 17.63 -3.47
CA GLU A 32 5.47 17.50 -3.80
C GLU A 32 5.15 16.09 -4.31
N HIS A 33 5.98 15.56 -5.22
CA HIS A 33 5.85 14.19 -5.70
C HIS A 33 5.98 13.16 -4.59
N ALA A 34 7.00 13.29 -3.72
CA ALA A 34 7.18 12.38 -2.60
C ALA A 34 5.97 12.39 -1.66
N ARG A 35 5.41 13.58 -1.38
CA ARG A 35 4.17 13.73 -0.59
C ARG A 35 3.00 13.03 -1.25
N TYR A 36 2.84 13.18 -2.57
CA TYR A 36 1.77 12.54 -3.32
C TYR A 36 1.87 11.02 -3.28
N VAL A 37 3.07 10.46 -3.42
CA VAL A 37 3.31 9.01 -3.31
C VAL A 37 2.97 8.51 -1.91
N THR A 38 3.48 9.16 -0.85
CA THR A 38 3.13 8.76 0.53
C THR A 38 1.63 8.85 0.80
N TRP A 39 0.95 9.84 0.21
CA TRP A 39 -0.51 9.96 0.31
C TRP A 39 -1.23 8.82 -0.41
N LEU A 40 -0.82 8.50 -1.65
CA LEU A 40 -1.39 7.38 -2.41
C LEU A 40 -1.18 6.04 -1.71
N GLU A 41 -0.01 5.81 -1.13
CA GLU A 41 0.28 4.60 -0.37
C GLU A 41 -0.60 4.50 0.89
N GLY A 42 -0.73 5.61 1.63
CA GLY A 42 -1.61 5.68 2.80
C GLY A 42 -3.09 5.45 2.44
N GLU A 43 -3.56 6.03 1.34
CA GLU A 43 -4.94 5.86 0.89
C GLU A 43 -5.20 4.44 0.39
N ASN A 44 -4.24 3.83 -0.33
CA ASN A 44 -4.33 2.41 -0.71
C ASN A 44 -4.41 1.49 0.50
N LEU A 45 -3.61 1.74 1.54
CA LEU A 45 -3.67 0.96 2.79
C LEU A 45 -5.05 1.11 3.45
N ARG A 46 -5.55 2.34 3.57
CA ARG A 46 -6.87 2.62 4.15
C ARG A 46 -8.00 1.96 3.37
N LEU A 47 -8.00 2.05 2.04
CA LEU A 47 -9.03 1.44 1.19
C LEU A 47 -8.99 -0.09 1.29
N ASN A 48 -7.79 -0.69 1.29
CA ASN A 48 -7.64 -2.12 1.45
C ASN A 48 -8.08 -2.60 2.85
N GLU A 49 -7.99 -1.77 3.89
CA GLU A 49 -8.50 -2.08 5.23
C GLU A 49 -10.04 -2.02 5.28
N VAL A 50 -10.65 -1.03 4.62
CA VAL A 50 -12.12 -0.92 4.51
C VAL A 50 -12.70 -2.06 3.66
N ILE A 51 -11.95 -2.54 2.68
CA ILE A 51 -12.22 -3.75 1.89
C ILE A 51 -11.81 -4.96 2.74
N ASN A 52 -12.50 -5.20 3.86
CA ASN A 52 -12.37 -6.43 4.64
C ASN A 52 -13.01 -7.60 3.85
N VAL A 53 -12.36 -7.97 2.76
CA VAL A 53 -12.74 -9.08 1.90
C VAL A 53 -12.28 -10.33 2.61
N GLU A 54 -13.17 -10.85 3.48
CA GLU A 54 -12.98 -12.15 4.10
C GLU A 54 -12.56 -13.17 3.04
N HIS A 55 -11.36 -13.71 3.23
CA HIS A 55 -10.77 -14.75 2.39
C HIS A 55 -10.56 -14.41 0.90
N GLY A 56 -10.48 -13.11 0.55
CA GLY A 56 -10.25 -12.69 -0.83
C GLY A 56 -11.45 -12.91 -1.77
N MET A 57 -12.64 -13.17 -1.22
CA MET A 57 -13.88 -13.37 -1.97
C MET A 57 -14.86 -12.21 -1.79
N ILE A 58 -15.44 -11.73 -2.88
CA ILE A 58 -16.42 -10.64 -2.87
C ILE A 58 -17.82 -11.22 -3.12
N GLY A 59 -18.75 -10.96 -2.21
CA GLY A 59 -20.15 -11.34 -2.41
C GLY A 59 -21.01 -11.16 -1.16
N GLU A 60 -22.15 -10.49 -1.32
CA GLU A 60 -23.08 -10.18 -0.22
C GLU A 60 -24.38 -11.01 -0.26
N SER A 61 -24.55 -11.81 -1.31
CA SER A 61 -25.76 -12.62 -1.51
C SER A 61 -25.96 -13.66 -0.41
N LEU A 62 -27.20 -14.09 -0.19
CA LEU A 62 -27.50 -15.12 0.81
C LEU A 62 -26.71 -16.41 0.57
N ARG A 63 -26.53 -16.80 -0.70
CA ARG A 63 -25.73 -17.96 -1.09
C ARG A 63 -24.25 -17.81 -0.72
N MET A 64 -23.67 -16.62 -0.87
CA MET A 64 -22.29 -16.38 -0.46
C MET A 64 -22.13 -16.43 1.06
N ARG A 65 -23.13 -15.98 1.84
CA ARG A 65 -23.12 -16.14 3.30
C ARG A 65 -23.09 -17.61 3.73
N GLU A 66 -23.84 -18.48 3.04
CA GLU A 66 -23.78 -19.93 3.26
C GLU A 66 -22.39 -20.50 2.96
N VAL A 67 -21.74 -20.02 1.90
CA VAL A 67 -20.37 -20.39 1.54
C VAL A 67 -19.39 -19.98 2.64
N TYR A 68 -19.42 -18.73 3.13
CA TYR A 68 -18.55 -18.28 4.22
C TYR A 68 -18.76 -19.10 5.50
N GLN A 69 -20.01 -19.40 5.86
CA GLN A 69 -20.32 -20.28 7.00
C GLN A 69 -19.79 -21.70 6.82
N PHE A 70 -19.83 -22.25 5.59
CA PHE A 70 -19.25 -23.56 5.32
C PHE A 70 -17.73 -23.53 5.48
N ILE A 71 -17.07 -22.50 4.94
CA ILE A 71 -15.63 -22.30 5.04
C ILE A 71 -15.19 -22.20 6.51
N GLY A 72 -15.89 -21.41 7.33
CA GLY A 72 -15.59 -21.28 8.76
C GLY A 72 -15.79 -22.57 9.56
N ARG A 73 -16.68 -23.46 9.11
CA ARG A 73 -16.87 -24.79 9.71
C ARG A 73 -15.87 -25.83 9.21
N ALA A 74 -15.47 -25.75 7.94
CA ALA A 74 -14.61 -26.72 7.30
C ALA A 74 -13.12 -26.52 7.67
N GLY A 75 -12.66 -25.26 7.72
CA GLY A 75 -11.26 -24.91 7.98
C GLY A 75 -10.67 -25.57 9.25
N PRO A 76 -11.32 -25.50 10.41
CA PRO A 76 -10.82 -26.10 11.65
C PRO A 76 -10.86 -27.64 11.70
N THR A 77 -11.31 -28.31 10.63
CA THR A 77 -11.49 -29.77 10.61
C THR A 77 -10.47 -30.46 9.72
N ASP A 78 -10.03 -31.65 10.12
CA ASP A 78 -9.14 -32.52 9.32
C ASP A 78 -9.93 -33.41 8.34
N ARG A 79 -11.01 -32.89 7.76
CA ARG A 79 -11.87 -33.65 6.84
C ARG A 79 -11.62 -33.21 5.39
N PRO A 80 -11.56 -34.14 4.42
CA PRO A 80 -11.48 -33.77 3.01
C PRO A 80 -12.68 -32.95 2.57
N VAL A 81 -12.44 -31.89 1.79
CA VAL A 81 -13.48 -31.04 1.20
C VAL A 81 -13.40 -31.13 -0.33
N LEU A 82 -14.55 -31.32 -0.97
CA LEU A 82 -14.69 -31.26 -2.43
C LEU A 82 -15.39 -29.96 -2.82
N ILE A 83 -14.75 -29.17 -3.68
CA ILE A 83 -15.30 -27.92 -4.21
C ILE A 83 -15.63 -28.11 -5.68
N THR A 84 -16.88 -27.82 -6.05
CA THR A 84 -17.41 -28.01 -7.41
C THR A 84 -17.97 -26.71 -7.97
N GLY A 85 -18.18 -26.67 -9.29
CA GLY A 85 -18.68 -25.49 -10.00
C GLY A 85 -17.96 -25.23 -11.32
N GLU A 86 -18.47 -24.29 -12.09
CA GLU A 86 -17.97 -23.93 -13.41
C GLU A 86 -16.64 -23.15 -13.35
N THR A 87 -15.96 -23.03 -14.49
CA THR A 87 -14.73 -22.23 -14.59
C THR A 87 -15.03 -20.76 -14.26
N GLY A 88 -14.20 -20.15 -13.42
CA GLY A 88 -14.36 -18.74 -13.03
C GLY A 88 -15.29 -18.46 -11.84
N THR A 89 -15.91 -19.49 -11.22
CA THR A 89 -16.82 -19.28 -10.07
C THR A 89 -16.12 -19.10 -8.71
N GLY A 90 -14.79 -18.92 -8.69
CA GLY A 90 -14.03 -18.67 -7.46
C GLY A 90 -13.75 -19.89 -6.58
N LYS A 91 -13.79 -21.12 -7.13
CA LYS A 91 -13.48 -22.36 -6.37
C LYS A 91 -12.10 -22.35 -5.72
N ASP A 92 -11.09 -21.81 -6.41
CA ASP A 92 -9.72 -21.73 -5.89
C ASP A 92 -9.60 -20.74 -4.74
N LEU A 93 -10.40 -19.66 -4.76
CA LEU A 93 -10.51 -18.71 -3.65
C LEU A 93 -11.16 -19.40 -2.44
N ALA A 94 -12.24 -20.15 -2.65
CA ALA A 94 -12.87 -20.92 -1.58
C ALA A 94 -11.94 -22.00 -1.00
N ALA A 95 -11.14 -22.68 -1.83
CA ALA A 95 -10.12 -23.63 -1.35
C ALA A 95 -9.07 -22.94 -0.47
N ARG A 96 -8.56 -21.80 -0.95
CA ARG A 96 -7.58 -20.99 -0.21
C ARG A 96 -8.13 -20.48 1.10
N ALA A 97 -9.40 -20.06 1.11
CA ALA A 97 -10.12 -19.62 2.30
C ALA A 97 -10.20 -20.70 3.37
N ILE A 98 -10.56 -21.93 2.97
CA ILE A 98 -10.61 -23.08 3.88
C ILE A 98 -9.22 -23.34 4.47
N HIS A 99 -8.20 -23.35 3.62
CA HIS A 99 -6.81 -23.58 4.04
C HIS A 99 -6.29 -22.51 5.02
N GLN A 100 -6.61 -21.23 4.79
CA GLN A 100 -6.24 -20.13 5.68
C GLN A 100 -6.90 -20.21 7.07
N ASN A 101 -8.04 -20.89 7.16
CA ASN A 101 -8.76 -21.12 8.41
C ASN A 101 -8.40 -22.46 9.09
N SER A 102 -7.42 -23.21 8.55
CA SER A 102 -6.94 -24.45 9.15
C SER A 102 -5.80 -24.21 10.14
N PRO A 103 -5.59 -25.10 11.14
CA PRO A 103 -4.49 -25.02 12.10
C PRO A 103 -3.10 -25.21 11.48
#